data_AF-A0A518HU47-F1
#
_entry.id   AF-A0A518HU47-F1
#
_cell.length_a   1.000
_cell.length_b   1.000
_cell.length_c   1.000
_cell.angle_alpha   90.00
_cell.angle_beta   90.00
_cell.angle_gamma   90.00
#
_symmetry.space_group_name_H-M   'P 1'
#
loop_
_entity.id
_entity.type
_entity.pdbx_description
1 polymer ?
#
loop_
_entity_poly.entity_id
_entity_poly.type
_entity_poly.pdbx_seq_one_letter_code
_entity_poly.pdbx_strand_id
1 'polypeptide(L)'
;MSLIDDALSLHADVLEGAAGEAVTYQFGDLTIAIEQAVRGQSRFDAVQSDGDVYTEVRTVDWIVRRALMIDPDTEETVEPSVGATITDVGGAVYDVIPSLNPTGWRWSDARRVSYRIHTTLRQSAS
;
A
#
# COMPACT_ATOMS: atom_id res chain seq x y z
N MET A 1 -13.30 -25.67 -4.73
CA MET A 1 -13.01 -24.67 -3.68
C MET A 1 -13.24 -25.36 -2.34
N SER A 2 -12.28 -25.35 -1.42
CA SER A 2 -12.39 -26.06 -0.13
C SER A 2 -13.06 -25.17 0.92
N LEU A 3 -13.87 -25.75 1.80
CA LEU A 3 -14.42 -25.06 2.98
C LEU A 3 -13.33 -24.36 3.83
N ILE A 4 -12.11 -24.91 3.83
CA ILE A 4 -10.96 -24.33 4.53
C ILE A 4 -10.47 -23.06 3.81
N ASP A 5 -10.51 -23.03 2.47
CA ASP A 5 -10.13 -21.86 1.69
C ASP A 5 -11.10 -20.70 1.89
N ASP A 6 -12.39 -21.02 2.01
CA ASP A 6 -13.45 -20.03 2.23
C ASP A 6 -13.39 -19.46 3.65
N ALA A 7 -13.14 -20.32 4.65
CA ALA A 7 -12.98 -19.90 6.04
C ALA A 7 -11.73 -19.03 6.24
N LEU A 8 -10.61 -19.35 5.55
CA LEU A 8 -9.40 -18.54 5.57
C LEU A 8 -9.61 -17.18 4.88
N SER A 9 -10.34 -17.15 3.76
CA SER A 9 -10.70 -15.89 3.11
C SER A 9 -11.54 -15.02 4.04
N LEU A 10 -12.62 -15.57 4.60
CA LEU A 10 -13.49 -14.83 5.52
C LEU A 10 -12.72 -14.30 6.74
N HIS A 11 -11.79 -15.09 7.29
CA HIS A 11 -10.96 -14.65 8.40
C HIS A 11 -10.03 -13.49 8.03
N ALA A 12 -9.42 -13.54 6.83
CA ALA A 12 -8.60 -12.44 6.31
C ALA A 12 -9.44 -11.17 6.08
N ASP A 13 -10.63 -11.30 5.51
CA ASP A 13 -11.59 -10.18 5.33
C ASP A 13 -11.91 -9.49 6.66
N VAL A 14 -12.17 -10.26 7.72
CA VAL A 14 -12.50 -9.73 9.05
C VAL A 14 -11.29 -9.02 9.67
N LEU A 15 -10.08 -9.59 9.54
CA LEU A 15 -8.87 -8.96 10.06
C LEU A 15 -8.51 -7.68 9.30
N GLU A 16 -8.64 -7.68 7.98
CA GLU A 16 -8.41 -6.50 7.15
C GLU A 16 -9.45 -5.41 7.42
N GLY A 17 -10.72 -5.77 7.64
CA GLY A 17 -11.75 -4.80 8.02
C GLY A 17 -11.52 -4.20 9.42
N ALA A 18 -10.94 -4.94 10.36
CA ALA A 18 -10.65 -4.47 11.71
C ALA A 18 -9.32 -3.68 11.82
N ALA A 19 -8.35 -3.98 10.95
CA ALA A 19 -7.03 -3.34 10.93
C ALA A 19 -6.87 -2.29 9.80
N GLY A 20 -7.83 -2.24 8.89
CA GLY A 20 -7.84 -1.35 7.74
C GLY A 20 -8.16 0.08 8.15
N GLU A 21 -7.48 1.03 7.50
CA GLU A 21 -7.76 2.44 7.58
C GLU A 21 -8.18 2.99 6.22
N ALA A 22 -9.01 4.02 6.24
CA ALA A 22 -9.39 4.72 5.02
C ALA A 22 -8.21 5.54 4.51
N VAL A 23 -7.91 5.43 3.22
CA VAL A 23 -6.87 6.21 2.55
C VAL A 23 -7.35 6.70 1.20
N THR A 24 -6.68 7.71 0.67
CA THR A 24 -6.89 8.19 -0.69
C THR A 24 -5.66 7.89 -1.53
N TYR A 25 -5.84 7.11 -2.61
CA TYR A 25 -4.82 6.93 -3.63
C TYR A 25 -4.99 7.98 -4.72
N GLN A 26 -3.91 8.63 -5.14
CA GLN A 26 -3.92 9.64 -6.17
C GLN A 26 -2.79 9.43 -7.18
N PHE A 27 -3.11 9.48 -8.49
CA PHE A 27 -2.13 9.41 -9.57
C PHE A 27 -2.53 10.34 -10.72
N GLY A 28 -1.80 11.45 -10.88
CA GLY A 28 -2.25 12.52 -11.76
C GLY A 28 -3.61 13.07 -11.29
N ASP A 29 -4.60 13.03 -12.16
CA ASP A 29 -5.97 13.47 -11.86
C ASP A 29 -6.85 12.35 -11.27
N LEU A 30 -6.41 11.09 -11.36
CA LEU A 30 -7.14 9.95 -10.79
C LEU A 30 -7.08 9.98 -9.26
N THR A 31 -8.25 9.89 -8.63
CA THR A 31 -8.40 9.80 -7.17
C THR A 31 -9.29 8.62 -6.82
N ILE A 32 -8.78 7.70 -6.00
CA ILE A 32 -9.50 6.50 -5.53
C ILE A 32 -9.59 6.55 -4.01
N ALA A 33 -10.82 6.53 -3.48
CA ALA A 33 -11.07 6.38 -2.05
C ALA A 33 -11.03 4.89 -1.69
N ILE A 34 -10.12 4.51 -0.80
CA ILE A 34 -9.92 3.12 -0.38
C ILE A 34 -10.32 3.04 1.09
N GLU A 35 -11.43 2.37 1.39
CA GLU A 35 -11.97 2.33 2.76
C GLU A 35 -11.19 1.41 3.72
N GLN A 36 -10.49 0.42 3.17
CA GLN A 36 -9.84 -0.65 3.94
C GLN A 36 -8.44 -0.93 3.40
N ALA A 37 -7.50 -0.01 3.64
CA ALA A 37 -6.09 -0.25 3.38
C ALA A 37 -5.38 -0.65 4.69
N VAL A 38 -4.59 -1.71 4.67
CA VAL A 38 -3.85 -2.16 5.86
C VAL A 38 -2.40 -1.68 5.78
N ARG A 39 -1.97 -0.96 6.81
CA ARG A 39 -0.59 -0.47 6.92
C ARG A 39 0.35 -1.56 7.43
N GLY A 40 1.25 -2.03 6.57
CA GLY A 40 2.38 -2.88 6.92
C GLY A 40 3.64 -2.04 7.14
N GLN A 41 4.07 -1.84 8.39
CA GLN A 41 5.34 -1.18 8.65
C GLN A 41 6.50 -2.16 8.49
N SER A 42 7.46 -1.83 7.62
CA SER A 42 8.75 -2.53 7.54
C SER A 42 9.84 -1.59 8.05
N ARG A 43 10.29 -1.75 9.30
CA ARG A 43 11.53 -1.11 9.76
C ARG A 43 12.71 -1.90 9.22
N PHE A 44 13.45 -1.32 8.28
CA PHE A 44 14.75 -1.84 7.86
C PHE A 44 15.83 -1.01 8.55
N ASP A 45 16.59 -1.63 9.46
CA ASP A 45 17.86 -1.07 9.92
C ASP A 45 18.92 -1.39 8.86
N ALA A 46 19.15 -0.48 7.91
CA ALA A 46 20.23 -0.62 6.95
C ALA A 46 21.56 -0.24 7.63
N VAL A 47 22.36 -1.23 8.02
CA VAL A 47 23.74 -1.00 8.47
C VAL A 47 24.60 -0.78 7.22
N GLN A 48 24.90 0.46 6.86
CA GLN A 48 25.99 0.76 5.93
C GLN A 48 27.31 0.84 6.71
N SER A 49 28.27 0.03 6.28
CA SER A 49 29.65 0.06 6.76
C SER A 49 30.34 1.31 6.23
N ASP A 50 30.18 2.42 6.93
CA ASP A 50 31.12 3.54 7.06
C ASP A 50 30.34 4.66 7.72
N GLY A 51 30.64 4.90 9.00
CA GLY A 51 29.86 5.77 9.85
C GLY A 51 29.77 7.19 9.31
N ASP A 52 28.65 7.55 8.71
CA ASP A 52 27.98 8.83 8.86
C ASP A 52 26.59 8.84 8.21
N VAL A 53 25.62 9.40 8.94
CA VAL A 53 24.21 9.70 8.60
C VAL A 53 23.23 8.51 8.57
N TYR A 54 22.50 8.33 9.68
CA TYR A 54 21.24 7.58 9.74
C TYR A 54 20.14 8.32 8.98
N THR A 55 19.92 8.01 7.71
CA THR A 55 18.63 8.33 7.08
C THR A 55 17.74 7.11 7.30
N GLU A 56 16.92 7.14 8.36
CA GLU A 56 15.87 6.15 8.57
C GLU A 56 14.83 6.32 7.44
N VAL A 57 15.05 5.68 6.29
CA VAL A 57 14.05 5.62 5.22
C VAL A 57 12.97 4.67 5.71
N ARG A 58 12.01 5.22 6.46
CA ARG A 58 10.83 4.49 6.92
C ARG A 58 9.96 4.20 5.70
N THR A 59 10.15 3.02 5.12
CA THR A 59 9.23 2.51 4.13
C THR A 59 7.97 1.99 4.82
N VAL A 60 6.83 2.31 4.23
CA VAL A 60 5.52 1.87 4.67
C VAL A 60 4.91 1.11 3.52
N ASP A 61 4.46 -0.11 3.78
CA ASP A 61 3.72 -0.89 2.81
C ASP A 61 2.23 -0.73 3.07
N TRP A 62 1.46 -0.60 1.99
CA TRP A 62 0.01 -0.57 2.04
C TRP A 62 -0.54 -1.82 1.37
N ILE A 63 -1.30 -2.61 2.12
CA ILE A 63 -1.99 -3.77 1.57
C ILE A 63 -3.40 -3.32 1.20
N VAL A 64 -3.74 -3.41 -0.08
CA VAL A 64 -5.02 -2.95 -0.62
C VAL A 64 -5.61 -4.03 -1.51
N ARG A 65 -6.89 -4.34 -1.31
CA ARG A 65 -7.61 -5.27 -2.19
C ARG A 65 -7.71 -4.71 -3.60
N ARG A 66 -7.45 -5.56 -4.59
CA ARG A 66 -7.61 -5.22 -6.01
C ARG A 66 -9.01 -4.71 -6.33
N ALA A 67 -10.03 -5.27 -5.70
CA ALA A 67 -11.43 -4.87 -5.88
C ALA A 67 -11.75 -3.45 -5.36
N LEU A 68 -10.85 -2.84 -4.57
CA LEU A 68 -10.98 -1.46 -4.08
C LEU A 68 -10.16 -0.46 -4.92
N MET A 69 -9.33 -0.95 -5.84
CA MET A 69 -8.56 -0.13 -6.76
C MET A 69 -9.33 0.00 -8.08
N ILE A 70 -10.48 0.65 -8.03
CA ILE A 70 -11.34 0.89 -9.19
C ILE A 70 -11.31 2.38 -9.51
N ASP A 71 -11.06 2.73 -10.76
CA ASP A 71 -11.22 4.08 -11.26
C ASP A 71 -12.73 4.43 -11.25
N PRO A 72 -13.15 5.48 -10.52
CA PRO A 72 -14.57 5.83 -10.42
C PRO A 72 -15.17 6.30 -11.75
N ASP A 73 -14.36 6.77 -12.71
CA ASP A 73 -14.85 7.30 -13.98
C ASP A 73 -14.96 6.20 -15.05
N THR A 74 -14.07 5.20 -15.02
CA THR A 74 -14.01 4.12 -16.02
C THR A 74 -14.53 2.77 -15.53
N GLU A 75 -14.71 2.61 -14.22
CA GLU A 75 -15.03 1.34 -13.54
C GLU A 75 -13.99 0.23 -13.77
N GLU A 76 -12.81 0.56 -14.30
CA GLU A 76 -11.73 -0.39 -14.53
C GLU A 76 -10.82 -0.53 -13.30
N THR A 77 -10.24 -1.72 -13.14
CA THR A 77 -9.24 -1.93 -12.09
C THR A 77 -7.93 -1.23 -12.44
N VAL A 78 -7.44 -0.43 -11.49
CA VAL A 78 -6.18 0.31 -11.62
C VAL A 78 -5.07 -0.41 -10.87
N GLU A 79 -3.95 -0.64 -11.54
CA GLU A 79 -2.74 -1.07 -10.87
C GLU A 79 -2.01 0.12 -10.22
N PRO A 80 -1.53 -0.01 -8.97
CA PRO A 80 -0.73 1.02 -8.34
C PRO A 80 0.49 1.36 -9.19
N SER A 81 0.90 2.62 -9.19
CA SER A 81 2.01 3.09 -10.03
C SER A 81 2.96 4.01 -9.25
N VAL A 82 4.25 3.93 -9.56
CA VAL A 82 5.25 4.87 -9.05
C VAL A 82 4.89 6.29 -9.46
N GLY A 83 5.07 7.24 -8.53
CA GLY A 83 4.66 8.63 -8.71
C GLY A 83 3.24 8.92 -8.23
N ALA A 84 2.48 7.88 -7.85
CA ALA A 84 1.24 8.05 -7.11
C ALA A 84 1.51 8.39 -5.64
N THR A 85 0.48 8.88 -4.96
CA THR A 85 0.48 9.11 -3.51
C THR A 85 -0.64 8.35 -2.83
N ILE A 86 -0.41 8.00 -1.56
CA ILE A 86 -1.45 7.53 -0.63
C ILE A 86 -1.53 8.53 0.51
N THR A 87 -2.71 9.05 0.81
CA THR A 87 -2.95 9.96 1.94
C THR A 87 -3.80 9.26 2.98
N ASP A 88 -3.31 9.19 4.22
CA ASP A 88 -4.06 8.58 5.32
C ASP A 88 -5.10 9.53 5.92
N VAL A 89 -5.95 9.01 6.82
CA VAL A 89 -6.95 9.81 7.55
C VAL A 89 -6.34 10.94 8.39
N GLY A 90 -5.07 10.82 8.77
CA GLY A 90 -4.32 11.83 9.53
C GLY A 90 -3.73 12.93 8.65
N GLY A 91 -3.88 12.83 7.32
CA GLY A 91 -3.30 13.76 6.35
C GLY A 91 -1.83 13.52 6.05
N ALA A 92 -1.23 12.43 6.55
CA ALA A 92 0.12 12.06 6.17
C ALA A 92 0.12 11.54 4.73
N VAL A 93 1.05 12.06 3.92
CA VAL A 93 1.18 11.72 2.50
C VAL A 93 2.35 10.75 2.32
N TYR A 94 2.10 9.67 1.59
CA TYR A 94 3.04 8.62 1.28
C TYR A 94 3.27 8.55 -0.22
N ASP A 95 4.52 8.65 -0.65
CA ASP A 95 4.91 8.54 -2.05
C ASP A 95 5.11 7.07 -2.44
N VAL A 96 4.46 6.62 -3.51
CA VAL A 96 4.70 5.29 -4.08
C VAL A 96 6.08 5.29 -4.73
N ILE A 97 6.98 4.47 -4.17
CA ILE A 97 8.38 4.38 -4.59
C ILE A 97 8.65 3.03 -5.25
N PRO A 98 9.60 2.98 -6.21
CA PRO A 98 10.11 1.71 -6.68
C PRO A 98 10.77 0.98 -5.51
N SER A 99 10.43 -0.29 -5.33
CA SER A 99 11.16 -1.20 -4.44
C SER A 99 12.09 -2.05 -5.30
N LEU A 100 12.23 -3.34 -4.99
CA LEU A 100 12.88 -4.33 -5.86
C LEU A 100 12.16 -4.51 -7.22
N ASN A 101 10.95 -3.98 -7.37
CA ASN A 101 10.16 -3.99 -8.60
C ASN A 101 9.95 -2.53 -9.09
N PRO A 102 10.17 -2.23 -10.39
CA PRO A 102 9.95 -0.89 -10.95
C PRO A 102 8.52 -0.38 -10.82
N THR A 103 7.50 -1.24 -10.64
CA THR A 103 6.10 -0.81 -10.53
C THR A 103 5.73 -0.22 -9.18
N GLY A 104 6.60 -0.34 -8.15
CA GLY A 104 6.31 0.15 -6.81
C GLY A 104 5.28 -0.68 -6.02
N TRP A 105 4.91 -1.85 -6.52
CA TRP A 105 4.04 -2.80 -5.80
C TRP A 105 4.36 -4.26 -6.16
N ARG A 106 3.82 -5.18 -5.37
CA ARG A 106 3.77 -6.63 -5.67
C ARG A 106 2.49 -7.26 -5.13
N TRP A 107 2.16 -8.46 -5.60
CA TRP A 107 1.06 -9.22 -4.99
C TRP A 107 1.40 -9.55 -3.53
N SER A 108 0.46 -9.33 -2.62
CA SER A 108 0.58 -9.70 -1.22
C SER A 108 0.33 -11.19 -1.00
N ASP A 109 -0.45 -11.80 -1.89
CA ASP A 109 -0.91 -13.17 -1.80
C ASP A 109 -0.78 -13.92 -3.15
N ALA A 110 -0.79 -15.25 -3.10
CA ALA A 110 -0.64 -16.09 -4.29
C ALA A 110 -1.88 -16.08 -5.22
N ARG A 111 -3.06 -15.72 -4.70
CA ARG A 111 -4.32 -15.61 -5.47
C ARG A 111 -4.44 -14.26 -6.19
N ARG A 112 -3.53 -13.32 -5.92
CA ARG A 112 -3.47 -11.99 -6.54
C ARG A 112 -4.72 -11.18 -6.26
N VAL A 113 -5.21 -11.23 -5.03
CA VAL A 113 -6.40 -10.47 -4.60
C VAL A 113 -6.04 -9.15 -3.95
N SER A 114 -4.83 -9.04 -3.41
CA SER A 114 -4.35 -7.83 -2.74
C SER A 114 -3.00 -7.36 -3.27
N TYR A 115 -2.90 -6.06 -3.52
CA TYR A 115 -1.67 -5.35 -3.78
C TYR A 115 -0.94 -5.09 -2.46
N ARG A 116 0.38 -5.20 -2.47
CA ARG A 116 1.30 -4.65 -1.46
C ARG A 116 2.07 -3.51 -2.13
N ILE A 117 1.69 -2.29 -1.81
CA ILE A 117 2.19 -1.06 -2.41
C ILE A 117 3.31 -0.51 -1.54
N HIS A 118 4.46 -0.23 -2.13
CA HIS A 118 5.64 0.24 -1.43
C HIS A 118 5.68 1.77 -1.42
N THR A 119 5.74 2.36 -0.23
CA THR A 119 5.74 3.81 -0.09
C THR A 119 6.80 4.32 0.88
N THR A 120 7.12 5.61 0.79
CA THR A 120 7.84 6.35 1.83
C THR A 120 7.00 7.51 2.31
N LEU A 121 7.13 7.88 3.58
CA LEU A 121 6.50 9.11 4.06
C LEU A 121 7.12 10.31 3.33
N ARG A 122 6.27 11.15 2.73
CA ARG A 122 6.68 12.41 2.12
C ARG A 122 7.09 13.38 3.23
N GLN A 123 8.38 13.70 3.30
CA GLN A 123 8.85 14.71 4.23
C GLN A 123 8.29 16.08 3.79
N SER A 124 7.67 16.79 4.73
CA SER A 124 7.29 18.18 4.50
C SER A 124 8.57 18.99 4.33
N ALA A 125 8.76 19.64 3.19
CA ALA A 125 9.83 20.62 3.03
C ALA A 125 9.64 21.70 4.10
N SER A 126 10.62 21.81 5.00
CA SER A 126 10.66 22.84 6.04
C SER A 126 11.11 24.17 5.46
#